data_AF-A0A1G6ALY1-F1
#
_entry.id   AF-A0A1G6ALY1-F1
#
_cell.length_a   1.000
_cell.length_b   1.000
_cell.length_c   1.000
_cell.angle_alpha   90.00
_cell.angle_beta   90.00
_cell.angle_gamma   90.00
#
_symmetry.space_group_name_H-M   'P 1'
#
loop_
_entity.id
_entity.type
_entity.pdbx_description
1 polymer ?
#
loop_
_entity_poly.entity_id
_entity_poly.type
_entity_poly.pdbx_seq_one_letter_code
_entity_poly.pdbx_strand_id
1 'polypeptide(L)'
;MINKVVITKGIYAETELNLLVSFDEQDKVTDVINLVNTKIGTVCEACVEKVLTDIDACILKLSTGDKGFIENKKLKPEKFLERHSEKKLVCQGDRFWVQINQDKKSSKPYSCKFLSEVPTNINYNFIDYYIEHFVEQDYEIVSDLPEVISKDLNVRAYTDDTYSLWQLYDLTKLIDNLTSKISYIKNGGNIIIEQTEALTVIDVNSGKNSGKSTAMETNIQALEELARQIRLRSISGIIIVDLLKVSKDEEKHLMELFVALSKQDYATVDVHGITNLGLLEITRSRMFAPLKIN
;
A
#
# COMPACT_ATOMS: atom_id res chain seq x y z
N MET A 1 14.00 -10.26 5.39
CA MET A 1 13.80 -10.74 4.00
C MET A 1 12.53 -11.57 4.02
N ILE A 2 11.64 -11.38 3.05
CA ILE A 2 10.36 -12.10 3.00
C ILE A 2 10.62 -13.51 2.48
N ASN A 3 10.16 -14.54 3.19
CA ASN A 3 10.32 -15.94 2.78
C ASN A 3 8.98 -16.67 2.60
N LYS A 4 7.88 -16.10 3.11
CA LYS A 4 6.56 -16.72 3.03
C LYS A 4 5.47 -15.68 2.90
N VAL A 5 4.50 -15.96 2.05
CA VAL A 5 3.33 -15.14 1.80
C VAL A 5 2.08 -16.00 1.98
N VAL A 6 1.20 -15.57 2.87
CA VAL A 6 -0.10 -16.20 3.12
C VAL A 6 -1.17 -15.31 2.53
N ILE A 7 -2.03 -15.89 1.68
CA ILE A 7 -3.15 -15.19 1.08
C ILE A 7 -4.44 -15.89 1.50
N THR A 8 -5.32 -15.16 2.18
CA THR A 8 -6.53 -15.73 2.75
C THR A 8 -7.63 -14.68 2.90
N LYS A 9 -8.82 -15.12 3.31
CA LYS A 9 -9.93 -14.24 3.66
C LYS A 9 -10.52 -14.58 5.02
N GLY A 10 -11.13 -13.59 5.65
CA GLY A 10 -11.86 -13.74 6.89
C GLY A 10 -12.77 -12.56 7.17
N ILE A 11 -13.66 -12.73 8.14
CA ILE A 11 -14.56 -11.67 8.60
C ILE A 11 -13.94 -11.03 9.85
N TYR A 12 -13.75 -9.72 9.81
CA TYR A 12 -13.31 -8.93 10.93
C TYR A 12 -14.25 -7.73 11.11
N ALA A 13 -14.83 -7.56 12.31
CA ALA A 13 -15.78 -6.49 12.61
C ALA A 13 -16.85 -6.29 11.50
N GLU A 14 -17.54 -7.38 11.15
CA GLU A 14 -18.59 -7.42 10.11
C GLU A 14 -18.13 -7.11 8.68
N THR A 15 -16.83 -6.92 8.45
CA THR A 15 -16.24 -6.66 7.14
C THR A 15 -15.46 -7.88 6.67
N GLU A 16 -15.69 -8.33 5.42
CA GLU A 16 -14.83 -9.33 4.79
C GLU A 16 -13.50 -8.67 4.38
N LEU A 17 -12.40 -9.26 4.84
CA LEU A 17 -11.05 -8.89 4.47
C LEU A 17 -10.40 -10.03 3.71
N ASN A 18 -9.78 -9.69 2.58
CA ASN A 18 -8.88 -10.58 1.84
C ASN A 18 -7.48 -10.04 2.10
N LEU A 19 -6.62 -10.82 2.74
CA LEU A 19 -5.31 -10.36 3.17
C LEU A 19 -4.22 -11.10 2.40
N LEU A 20 -3.20 -10.35 2.00
CA LEU A 20 -1.86 -10.86 1.75
C LEU A 20 -1.01 -10.49 2.95
N VAL A 21 -0.44 -11.50 3.61
CA VAL A 21 0.42 -11.35 4.79
C VAL A 21 1.78 -11.94 4.47
N SER A 22 2.82 -11.12 4.57
CA SER A 22 4.21 -11.54 4.36
C SER A 22 4.90 -11.81 5.69
N PHE A 23 5.75 -12.83 5.70
CA PHE A 23 6.53 -13.25 6.85
C PHE A 23 8.02 -13.30 6.47
N ASP A 24 8.87 -13.02 7.46
CA ASP A 24 10.31 -13.25 7.36
C ASP A 24 10.70 -14.66 7.83
N GLU A 25 12.00 -14.96 7.75
CA GLU A 25 12.60 -16.23 8.16
C GLU A 25 12.33 -16.62 9.62
N GLN A 26 11.93 -15.68 10.48
CA GLN A 26 11.56 -15.93 11.88
C GLN A 26 10.04 -15.95 12.10
N ASP A 27 9.25 -16.13 11.03
CA ASP A 27 7.78 -16.08 11.05
C ASP A 27 7.22 -14.74 11.59
N LYS A 28 8.01 -13.66 11.52
CA LYS A 28 7.53 -12.34 11.91
C LYS A 28 6.87 -11.67 10.71
N VAL A 29 5.70 -11.10 10.96
CA VAL A 29 4.93 -10.36 9.95
C VAL A 29 5.71 -9.13 9.50
N THR A 30 5.97 -9.03 8.20
CA THR A 30 6.65 -7.90 7.56
C THR A 30 5.69 -6.94 6.90
N ASP A 31 4.63 -7.47 6.29
CA ASP A 31 3.63 -6.74 5.49
C ASP A 31 2.24 -7.32 5.69
N VAL A 32 1.23 -6.45 5.71
CA VAL A 32 -0.20 -6.81 5.71
C VAL A 32 -0.89 -5.91 4.70
N ILE A 33 -1.48 -6.53 3.69
CA ILE A 33 -2.11 -5.83 2.58
C ILE A 33 -3.55 -6.31 2.45
N ASN A 34 -4.48 -5.36 2.55
CA ASN A 34 -5.88 -5.63 2.25
C ASN A 34 -6.10 -5.64 0.74
N LEU A 35 -6.33 -6.83 0.21
CA LEU A 35 -6.62 -7.11 -1.21
C LEU A 35 -8.00 -6.59 -1.61
N VAL A 36 -8.91 -6.35 -0.65
CA VAL A 36 -10.24 -5.77 -0.88
C VAL A 36 -10.10 -4.26 -1.09
N ASN A 37 -9.54 -3.86 -2.24
CA ASN A 37 -9.85 -2.57 -2.88
C ASN A 37 -9.01 -2.25 -4.12
N THR A 38 -8.14 -3.16 -4.57
CA THR A 38 -7.27 -2.82 -5.67
C THR A 38 -7.70 -3.42 -6.99
N LYS A 39 -7.92 -2.56 -7.97
CA LYS A 39 -7.98 -2.95 -9.37
C LYS A 39 -6.66 -2.62 -10.07
N ILE A 40 -5.63 -2.19 -9.34
CA ILE A 40 -4.30 -1.93 -9.90
C ILE A 40 -3.79 -3.18 -10.60
N GLY A 41 -3.19 -2.94 -11.77
CA GLY A 41 -2.70 -3.95 -12.68
C GLY A 41 -3.79 -4.49 -13.63
N THR A 42 -5.09 -4.33 -13.31
CA THR A 42 -6.18 -4.79 -14.20
C THR A 42 -6.01 -4.20 -15.60
N VAL A 43 -5.83 -5.08 -16.59
CA VAL A 43 -5.87 -4.73 -18.01
C VAL A 43 -7.29 -4.87 -18.49
N CYS A 44 -7.82 -3.78 -19.03
CA CYS A 44 -9.18 -3.76 -19.54
C CYS A 44 -9.29 -2.82 -20.75
N GLU A 45 -10.35 -3.02 -21.50
CA GLU A 45 -10.68 -2.12 -22.57
C GLU A 45 -11.31 -0.84 -21.99
N ALA A 46 -10.90 0.30 -22.50
CA ALA A 46 -11.45 1.59 -22.15
C ALA A 46 -12.11 2.24 -23.35
N CYS A 47 -13.26 2.88 -23.14
CA CYS A 47 -13.90 3.77 -24.08
C CYS A 47 -13.85 5.20 -23.54
N VAL A 48 -13.47 6.17 -24.36
CA VAL A 48 -13.45 7.58 -23.97
C VAL A 48 -14.89 8.08 -23.78
N GLU A 49 -15.26 8.36 -22.53
CA GLU A 49 -16.57 8.90 -22.16
C GLU A 49 -16.58 10.43 -22.34
N LYS A 50 -15.49 11.10 -21.95
CA LYS A 50 -15.37 12.57 -22.04
C LYS A 50 -13.92 13.01 -22.18
N VAL A 51 -13.65 13.94 -23.09
CA VAL A 51 -12.36 14.65 -23.17
C VAL A 51 -12.43 15.92 -22.32
N LEU A 52 -11.44 16.13 -21.48
CA LEU A 52 -11.29 17.28 -20.59
C LEU A 52 -10.17 18.18 -21.13
N THR A 53 -10.54 19.23 -21.85
CA THR A 53 -9.58 20.13 -22.52
C THR A 53 -8.76 20.96 -21.53
N ASP A 54 -9.33 21.33 -20.38
CA ASP A 54 -8.70 22.25 -19.42
C ASP A 54 -7.50 21.61 -18.69
N ILE A 55 -7.44 20.28 -18.68
CA ILE A 55 -6.40 19.50 -17.98
C ILE A 55 -5.70 18.48 -18.89
N ASP A 56 -5.91 18.58 -20.20
CA ASP A 56 -5.35 17.69 -21.23
C ASP A 56 -5.46 16.19 -20.89
N ALA A 57 -6.69 15.74 -20.60
CA ALA A 57 -6.96 14.37 -20.16
C ALA A 57 -8.32 13.84 -20.62
N CYS A 58 -8.56 12.55 -20.41
CA CYS A 58 -9.81 11.87 -20.72
C CYS A 58 -10.39 11.16 -19.48
N ILE A 59 -11.72 11.17 -19.37
CA ILE A 59 -12.48 10.23 -18.54
C ILE A 59 -12.85 9.04 -19.41
N LEU A 60 -12.62 7.86 -18.86
CA LEU A 60 -12.82 6.57 -19.52
C LEU A 60 -13.98 5.84 -18.86
N LYS A 61 -14.77 5.12 -19.66
CA LYS A 61 -15.62 4.02 -19.21
C LYS A 61 -14.86 2.71 -19.43
N LEU A 62 -14.50 2.04 -18.35
CA LEU A 62 -13.76 0.78 -18.39
C LEU A 62 -14.72 -0.39 -18.64
N SER A 63 -14.27 -1.44 -19.31
CA SER A 63 -15.07 -2.66 -19.52
C SER A 63 -15.39 -3.39 -18.21
N THR A 64 -14.67 -3.09 -17.13
CA THR A 64 -14.97 -3.51 -15.76
C THR A 64 -16.20 -2.84 -15.16
N GLY A 65 -16.75 -1.82 -15.82
CA GLY A 65 -17.87 -1.00 -15.34
C GLY A 65 -17.47 0.26 -14.57
N ASP A 66 -16.18 0.43 -14.24
CA ASP A 66 -15.67 1.60 -13.51
C ASP A 66 -15.37 2.79 -14.42
N LYS A 67 -15.13 3.95 -13.80
CA LYS A 67 -14.55 5.12 -14.47
C LYS A 67 -13.03 5.15 -14.33
N GLY A 68 -12.35 5.42 -15.44
CA GLY A 68 -10.92 5.65 -15.52
C GLY A 68 -10.55 7.08 -15.88
N PHE A 69 -9.28 7.43 -15.72
CA PHE A 69 -8.69 8.71 -16.07
C PHE A 69 -7.31 8.49 -16.70
N ILE A 70 -7.03 9.21 -17.78
CA ILE A 70 -5.73 9.16 -18.45
C ILE A 70 -5.36 10.52 -19.04
N GLU A 71 -4.10 10.92 -18.92
CA GLU A 71 -3.58 12.13 -19.58
C GLU A 71 -3.42 11.89 -21.09
N ASN A 72 -3.82 12.88 -21.89
CA ASN A 72 -3.83 12.79 -23.35
C ASN A 72 -2.43 12.52 -23.91
N LYS A 73 -1.38 13.16 -23.37
CA LYS A 73 0.02 12.95 -23.79
C LYS A 73 0.52 11.49 -23.67
N LYS A 74 -0.19 10.64 -22.92
CA LYS A 74 0.15 9.21 -22.76
C LYS A 74 -0.47 8.33 -23.86
N LEU A 75 -1.39 8.87 -24.66
CA LEU A 75 -2.13 8.16 -25.70
C LEU A 75 -1.31 8.07 -26.98
N LYS A 76 -1.46 6.93 -27.67
CA LYS A 76 -0.86 6.66 -28.98
C LYS A 76 -1.97 6.27 -29.96
N PRO A 77 -2.55 7.22 -30.72
CA PRO A 77 -3.74 7.00 -31.55
C PRO A 77 -3.58 5.90 -32.60
N GLU A 78 -2.35 5.66 -33.06
CA GLU A 78 -1.99 4.60 -33.98
C GLU A 78 -2.13 3.18 -33.40
N LYS A 79 -2.33 3.06 -32.09
CA LYS A 79 -2.55 1.80 -31.36
C LYS A 79 -3.96 1.69 -30.76
N PHE A 80 -4.89 2.55 -31.17
CA PHE A 80 -6.28 2.45 -30.73
C PHE A 80 -6.97 1.25 -31.37
N LEU A 81 -7.94 0.68 -30.64
CA LEU A 81 -8.80 -0.41 -31.13
C LEU A 81 -9.87 0.13 -32.07
N GLU A 82 -10.44 1.26 -31.69
CA GLU A 82 -11.46 1.95 -32.47
C GLU A 82 -11.19 3.45 -32.40
N ARG A 83 -11.04 4.09 -33.56
CA ARG A 83 -10.72 5.50 -33.67
C ARG A 83 -11.78 6.23 -34.48
N HIS A 84 -12.45 7.17 -33.83
CA HIS A 84 -13.45 8.08 -34.37
C HIS A 84 -12.87 9.46 -34.69
N SER A 85 -11.65 9.75 -34.23
CA SER A 85 -10.96 11.03 -34.46
C SER A 85 -10.12 11.01 -35.74
N GLU A 86 -10.41 11.87 -36.72
CA GLU A 86 -9.57 11.99 -37.93
C GLU A 86 -8.32 12.87 -37.70
N LYS A 87 -8.48 14.01 -37.02
CA LYS A 87 -7.42 15.03 -36.84
C LYS A 87 -7.03 15.28 -35.40
N LYS A 88 -7.88 14.89 -34.45
CA LYS A 88 -7.66 15.08 -33.02
C LYS A 88 -6.85 13.91 -32.47
N LEU A 89 -6.12 14.16 -31.38
CA LEU A 89 -5.39 13.11 -30.66
C LEU A 89 -6.36 12.06 -30.10
N VAL A 90 -7.50 12.50 -29.56
CA VAL A 90 -8.52 11.64 -28.95
C VAL A 90 -9.87 12.34 -29.00
N CYS A 91 -10.96 11.56 -29.13
CA CYS A 91 -12.32 12.03 -29.02
C CYS A 91 -13.21 11.02 -28.29
N GLN A 92 -14.43 11.46 -27.94
CA GLN A 92 -15.42 10.59 -27.32
C GLN A 92 -15.74 9.40 -28.23
N GLY A 93 -15.80 8.20 -27.65
CA GLY A 93 -16.03 6.95 -28.37
C GLY A 93 -14.76 6.24 -28.84
N ASP A 94 -13.58 6.88 -28.80
CA ASP A 94 -12.31 6.19 -29.06
C ASP A 94 -12.10 5.06 -28.04
N ARG A 95 -11.61 3.90 -28.49
CA ARG A 95 -11.39 2.71 -27.66
C ARG A 95 -9.95 2.24 -27.72
N PHE A 96 -9.40 1.85 -26.58
CA PHE A 96 -8.04 1.34 -26.45
C PHE A 96 -7.84 0.53 -25.18
N TRP A 97 -6.74 -0.21 -25.12
CA TRP A 97 -6.35 -0.96 -23.92
C TRP A 97 -5.70 -0.05 -22.88
N VAL A 98 -6.06 -0.27 -21.64
CA VAL A 98 -5.44 0.38 -20.49
C VAL A 98 -5.14 -0.62 -19.38
N GLN A 99 -4.13 -0.27 -18.58
CA GLN A 99 -3.88 -0.88 -17.29
C GLN A 99 -4.24 0.12 -16.20
N ILE A 100 -5.02 -0.29 -15.20
CA ILE A 100 -5.23 0.54 -14.01
C ILE A 100 -3.91 0.59 -13.24
N ASN A 101 -3.38 1.79 -12.97
CA ASN A 101 -2.12 1.96 -12.24
C ASN A 101 -2.28 2.67 -10.89
N GLN A 102 -3.46 3.25 -10.62
CA GLN A 102 -3.82 3.74 -9.28
C GLN A 102 -5.31 3.53 -9.04
N ASP A 103 -5.65 3.13 -7.82
CA ASP A 103 -7.04 3.00 -7.39
C ASP A 103 -7.78 4.34 -7.32
N LYS A 104 -9.12 4.28 -7.44
CA LYS A 104 -9.99 5.44 -7.29
C LYS A 104 -9.79 6.10 -5.91
N LYS A 105 -9.80 7.44 -5.87
CA LYS A 105 -9.71 8.22 -4.62
C LYS A 105 -11.01 8.99 -4.40
N SER A 106 -11.85 8.52 -3.48
CA SER A 106 -13.18 9.10 -3.24
C SER A 106 -13.99 9.12 -4.56
N SER A 107 -14.40 10.30 -5.03
CA SER A 107 -15.10 10.49 -6.30
C SER A 107 -14.20 10.47 -7.54
N LYS A 108 -12.87 10.50 -7.38
CA LYS A 108 -11.93 10.51 -8.52
C LYS A 108 -11.83 9.10 -9.12
N PRO A 109 -11.93 8.96 -10.45
CA PRO A 109 -11.82 7.67 -11.15
C PRO A 109 -10.44 7.01 -10.98
N TYR A 110 -10.33 5.76 -11.41
CA TYR A 110 -9.06 5.02 -11.48
C TYR A 110 -8.07 5.72 -12.40
N SER A 111 -6.79 5.80 -12.03
CA SER A 111 -5.76 6.25 -12.99
C SER A 111 -5.38 5.09 -13.90
N CYS A 112 -5.23 5.39 -15.19
CA CYS A 112 -4.97 4.41 -16.22
C CYS A 112 -3.67 4.74 -16.98
N LYS A 113 -2.95 3.69 -17.36
CA LYS A 113 -1.80 3.72 -18.26
C LYS A 113 -2.22 3.11 -19.61
N PHE A 114 -1.93 3.81 -20.69
CA PHE A 114 -2.17 3.31 -22.04
C PHE A 114 -1.30 2.08 -22.34
N LEU A 115 -1.88 1.08 -23.00
CA LEU A 115 -1.16 -0.10 -23.49
C LEU A 115 -1.20 -0.14 -25.02
N SER A 116 -0.02 -0.21 -25.63
CA SER A 116 0.10 -0.29 -27.09
C SER A 116 -0.21 -1.68 -27.64
N GLU A 117 -0.07 -2.71 -26.81
CA GLU A 117 -0.30 -4.12 -27.12
C GLU A 117 -0.86 -4.79 -25.86
N VAL A 118 -1.76 -5.76 -26.03
CA VAL A 118 -2.25 -6.58 -24.91
C VAL A 118 -1.28 -7.74 -24.72
N PRO A 119 -0.64 -7.85 -23.56
CA PRO A 119 0.21 -8.99 -23.28
C PRO A 119 -0.67 -10.24 -23.20
N THR A 120 -0.38 -11.23 -24.04
CA THR A 120 -1.19 -12.45 -24.15
C THR A 120 -1.06 -13.38 -22.95
N ASN A 121 -0.07 -13.15 -22.07
CA ASN A 121 0.35 -14.07 -21.00
C ASN A 121 0.78 -13.36 -19.70
N ILE A 122 0.23 -12.19 -19.39
CA ILE A 122 0.61 -11.52 -18.13
C ILE A 122 -0.65 -11.21 -17.36
N ASN A 123 -0.91 -12.04 -16.35
CA ASN A 123 -1.72 -11.63 -15.24
C ASN A 123 -1.00 -10.45 -14.59
N TYR A 124 -1.51 -9.25 -14.79
CA TYR A 124 -1.02 -8.08 -14.09
C TYR A 124 -1.82 -7.93 -12.81
N ASN A 125 -1.82 -8.95 -11.95
CA ASN A 125 -2.42 -8.78 -10.66
C ASN A 125 -1.51 -7.90 -9.81
N PHE A 126 -2.10 -7.08 -8.95
CA PHE A 126 -1.36 -6.41 -7.89
C PHE A 126 -0.44 -7.39 -7.11
N ILE A 127 -0.92 -8.61 -6.83
CA ILE A 127 -0.15 -9.65 -6.15
C ILE A 127 1.14 -9.97 -6.92
N ASP A 128 1.07 -10.12 -8.24
CA ASP A 128 2.23 -10.41 -9.10
C ASP A 128 3.24 -9.25 -9.04
N TYR A 129 2.76 -8.00 -9.18
CA TYR A 129 3.61 -6.82 -9.04
C TYR A 129 4.30 -6.76 -7.69
N TYR A 130 3.56 -7.01 -6.60
CA TYR A 130 4.11 -6.98 -5.25
C TYR A 130 5.23 -8.02 -5.08
N ILE A 131 4.94 -9.24 -5.53
CA ILE A 131 5.86 -10.35 -5.52
C ILE A 131 7.14 -10.03 -6.30
N GLU A 132 7.02 -9.54 -7.52
CA GLU A 132 8.18 -9.24 -8.39
C GLU A 132 9.10 -8.15 -7.83
N HIS A 133 8.55 -7.20 -7.07
CA HIS A 133 9.28 -5.99 -6.67
C HIS A 133 9.71 -5.97 -5.20
N PHE A 134 9.01 -6.69 -4.32
CA PHE A 134 9.21 -6.59 -2.87
C PHE A 134 9.49 -7.91 -2.19
N VAL A 135 9.26 -9.02 -2.87
CA VAL A 135 9.62 -10.34 -2.37
C VAL A 135 10.95 -10.75 -3.01
N GLU A 136 11.91 -11.20 -2.18
CA GLU A 136 13.21 -11.66 -2.67
C GLU A 136 13.10 -13.03 -3.36
N GLN A 137 14.20 -13.54 -3.93
CA GLN A 137 14.21 -14.86 -4.55
C GLN A 137 14.07 -15.95 -3.46
N ASP A 138 13.29 -17.01 -3.74
CA ASP A 138 12.96 -18.14 -2.84
C ASP A 138 11.95 -17.85 -1.70
N TYR A 139 10.70 -17.53 -2.07
CA TYR A 139 9.57 -17.39 -1.15
C TYR A 139 8.50 -18.46 -1.41
N GLU A 140 7.82 -18.90 -0.34
CA GLU A 140 6.64 -19.78 -0.43
C GLU A 140 5.35 -18.94 -0.47
N ILE A 141 4.48 -19.17 -1.46
CA ILE A 141 3.12 -18.62 -1.43
C ILE A 141 2.16 -19.74 -1.03
N VAL A 142 1.35 -19.48 0.00
CA VAL A 142 0.27 -20.37 0.45
C VAL A 142 -1.05 -19.62 0.36
N SER A 143 -2.04 -20.20 -0.32
CA SER A 143 -3.35 -19.56 -0.49
C SER A 143 -4.51 -20.55 -0.38
N ASP A 144 -5.59 -20.11 0.26
CA ASP A 144 -6.91 -20.77 0.23
C ASP A 144 -7.92 -20.04 -0.67
N LEU A 145 -7.49 -18.98 -1.38
CA LEU A 145 -8.30 -18.23 -2.35
C LEU A 145 -8.21 -18.80 -3.78
N PRO A 146 -9.32 -19.26 -4.40
CA PRO A 146 -9.32 -19.82 -5.77
C PRO A 146 -8.82 -18.87 -6.87
N GLU A 147 -9.12 -17.58 -6.75
CA GLU A 147 -8.73 -16.53 -7.70
C GLU A 147 -7.23 -16.19 -7.66
N VAL A 148 -6.51 -16.70 -6.67
CA VAL A 148 -5.04 -16.56 -6.54
C VAL A 148 -4.34 -17.79 -7.07
N ILE A 149 -4.89 -18.98 -6.79
CA ILE A 149 -4.32 -20.28 -7.21
C ILE A 149 -4.31 -20.41 -8.75
N SER A 150 -5.25 -19.78 -9.45
CA SER A 150 -5.37 -19.83 -10.92
C SER A 150 -4.47 -18.85 -11.68
N LYS A 151 -3.62 -18.07 -10.99
CA LYS A 151 -2.66 -17.16 -11.64
C LYS A 151 -1.37 -17.90 -12.00
N ASP A 152 -0.55 -17.35 -12.88
CA ASP A 152 0.78 -17.89 -13.27
C ASP A 152 1.82 -17.90 -12.12
N LEU A 153 1.36 -17.82 -10.87
CA LEU A 153 2.15 -17.89 -9.65
C LEU A 153 2.36 -19.35 -9.23
N ASN A 154 3.55 -19.67 -8.74
CA ASN A 154 3.82 -20.96 -8.10
C ASN A 154 3.24 -20.95 -6.67
N VAL A 155 1.93 -21.21 -6.54
CA VAL A 155 1.18 -21.16 -5.28
C VAL A 155 0.93 -22.56 -4.74
N ARG A 156 1.24 -22.77 -3.46
CA ARG A 156 0.78 -23.94 -2.73
C ARG A 156 -0.67 -23.74 -2.29
N ALA A 157 -1.58 -24.49 -2.89
CA ALA A 157 -2.97 -24.50 -2.46
C ALA A 157 -3.06 -25.07 -1.03
N TYR A 158 -3.72 -24.31 -0.15
CA TYR A 158 -4.08 -24.77 1.17
C TYR A 158 -5.46 -25.43 1.11
N THR A 159 -5.53 -26.70 1.50
CA THR A 159 -6.71 -27.56 1.29
C THR A 159 -7.24 -28.18 2.57
N ASP A 160 -6.70 -27.81 3.74
CA ASP A 160 -7.22 -28.28 5.03
C ASP A 160 -8.57 -27.60 5.29
N ASP A 161 -9.57 -28.42 5.62
CA ASP A 161 -10.95 -28.02 5.83
C ASP A 161 -11.29 -27.74 7.30
N THR A 162 -10.37 -28.08 8.23
CA THR A 162 -10.56 -27.95 9.67
C THR A 162 -10.24 -26.54 10.14
N TYR A 163 -9.14 -25.96 9.68
CA TYR A 163 -8.75 -24.59 10.01
C TYR A 163 -8.40 -23.79 8.75
N SER A 164 -8.96 -22.60 8.59
CA SER A 164 -8.53 -21.65 7.56
C SER A 164 -7.13 -21.10 7.83
N LEU A 165 -6.46 -20.58 6.81
CA LEU A 165 -5.19 -19.85 6.99
C LEU A 165 -5.38 -18.65 7.93
N TRP A 166 -6.54 -17.99 7.88
CA TRP A 166 -6.89 -16.92 8.83
C TRP A 166 -6.75 -17.35 10.30
N GLN A 167 -7.26 -18.55 10.63
CA GLN A 167 -7.21 -19.09 11.99
C GLN A 167 -5.81 -19.59 12.36
N LEU A 168 -5.13 -20.30 11.44
CA LEU A 168 -3.79 -20.83 11.71
C LEU A 168 -2.77 -19.74 12.03
N TYR A 169 -2.87 -18.59 11.37
CA TYR A 169 -1.96 -17.46 11.55
C TYR A 169 -2.46 -16.40 12.55
N ASP A 170 -3.57 -16.68 13.27
CA ASP A 170 -4.17 -15.79 14.26
C ASP A 170 -4.38 -14.36 13.73
N LEU A 171 -4.89 -14.24 12.50
CA LEU A 171 -4.98 -12.96 11.80
C LEU A 171 -5.95 -11.99 12.48
N THR A 172 -6.97 -12.49 13.20
CA THR A 172 -7.84 -11.64 14.02
C THR A 172 -7.03 -10.83 15.03
N LYS A 173 -6.16 -11.50 15.80
CA LYS A 173 -5.30 -10.85 16.79
C LYS A 173 -4.28 -9.92 16.14
N LEU A 174 -3.74 -10.30 14.97
CA LEU A 174 -2.87 -9.43 14.20
C LEU A 174 -3.58 -8.11 13.84
N ILE A 175 -4.82 -8.19 13.32
CA ILE A 175 -5.60 -7.02 12.93
C ILE A 175 -6.03 -6.20 14.15
N ASP A 176 -6.40 -6.83 15.28
CA ASP A 176 -6.65 -6.11 16.55
C ASP A 176 -5.45 -5.25 16.96
N ASN A 177 -4.23 -5.81 16.86
CA ASN A 177 -3.01 -5.07 17.19
C ASN A 177 -2.71 -3.95 16.18
N LEU A 178 -2.99 -4.16 14.89
CA LEU A 178 -2.76 -3.16 13.84
C LEU A 178 -3.80 -2.04 13.83
N THR A 179 -5.00 -2.29 14.35
CA THR A 179 -6.07 -1.28 14.45
C THR A 179 -6.01 -0.49 15.76
N SER A 180 -5.33 -1.02 16.78
CA SER A 180 -5.04 -0.29 18.01
C SER A 180 -4.31 1.04 17.74
N LYS A 181 -4.75 2.12 18.37
CA LYS A 181 -4.04 3.41 18.35
C LYS A 181 -2.63 3.32 18.94
N ILE A 182 -2.43 2.43 19.91
CA ILE A 182 -1.18 2.31 20.66
C ILE A 182 -0.39 1.12 20.12
N SER A 183 0.87 1.35 19.76
CA SER A 183 1.85 0.29 19.56
C SER A 183 2.99 0.40 20.55
N TYR A 184 3.26 -0.68 21.28
CA TYR A 184 4.27 -0.69 22.32
C TYR A 184 5.67 -0.90 21.74
N ILE A 185 6.65 -0.20 22.31
CA ILE A 185 8.08 -0.40 22.05
C ILE A 185 8.75 -0.99 23.30
N LYS A 186 10.06 -1.25 23.22
CA LYS A 186 10.81 -1.82 24.35
C LYS A 186 10.77 -0.87 25.55
N ASN A 187 11.13 -1.40 26.72
CA ASN A 187 11.24 -0.65 27.97
C ASN A 187 9.95 0.08 28.44
N GLY A 188 8.79 -0.30 27.90
CA GLY A 188 7.49 0.21 28.31
C GLY A 188 7.04 1.48 27.60
N GLY A 189 7.82 1.97 26.62
CA GLY A 189 7.41 3.06 25.76
C GLY A 189 6.31 2.63 24.77
N ASN A 190 5.74 3.59 24.06
CA ASN A 190 4.80 3.35 22.97
C ASN A 190 4.77 4.49 21.96
N ILE A 191 4.26 4.20 20.78
CA ILE A 191 3.81 5.21 19.81
C ILE A 191 2.29 5.22 19.76
N ILE A 192 1.70 6.41 19.70
CA ILE A 192 0.26 6.62 19.54
C ILE A 192 0.03 7.13 18.13
N ILE A 193 -0.78 6.42 17.35
CA ILE A 193 -1.04 6.71 15.94
C ILE A 193 -2.48 7.20 15.79
N GLU A 194 -2.65 8.44 15.35
CA GLU A 194 -3.95 9.07 15.14
C GLU A 194 -4.11 9.57 13.70
N GLN A 195 -5.10 9.03 13.00
CA GLN A 195 -5.40 9.42 11.63
C GLN A 195 -6.51 10.46 11.62
N THR A 196 -6.24 11.60 10.99
CA THR A 196 -7.24 12.64 10.71
C THR A 196 -7.71 12.56 9.26
N GLU A 197 -8.51 13.51 8.82
CA GLU A 197 -8.92 13.63 7.41
C GLU A 197 -7.73 13.93 6.49
N ALA A 198 -6.84 14.83 6.91
CA ALA A 198 -5.77 15.36 6.06
C ALA A 198 -4.42 14.68 6.25
N LEU A 199 -4.11 14.28 7.50
CA LEU A 199 -2.78 13.76 7.87
C LEU A 199 -2.86 12.75 9.03
N THR A 200 -1.77 12.02 9.25
CA THR A 200 -1.60 11.15 10.41
C THR A 200 -0.64 11.80 11.40
N VAL A 201 -1.04 11.89 12.67
CA VAL A 201 -0.19 12.36 13.77
C VAL A 201 0.29 11.14 14.56
N ILE A 202 1.57 11.15 14.93
CA ILE A 202 2.18 10.07 15.70
C ILE A 202 2.94 10.67 16.89
N ASP A 203 2.60 10.23 18.09
CA ASP A 203 3.19 10.72 19.34
C ASP A 203 4.05 9.63 19.99
N VAL A 204 5.22 10.00 20.52
CA VAL A 204 6.18 9.07 21.15
C VAL A 204 6.20 9.24 22.66
N ASN A 205 5.91 8.15 23.37
CA ASN A 205 5.91 8.10 24.82
C ASN A 205 6.99 7.15 25.36
N SER A 206 7.77 7.61 26.34
CA SER A 206 8.77 6.77 27.03
C SER A 206 8.18 5.76 28.03
N GLY A 207 6.89 5.89 28.35
CA GLY A 207 6.20 5.02 29.29
C GLY A 207 6.59 5.22 30.77
N LYS A 208 5.96 4.44 31.66
CA LYS A 208 6.10 4.58 33.13
C LYS A 208 7.42 4.00 33.70
N ASN A 209 8.15 3.19 32.94
CA ASN A 209 9.44 2.61 33.34
C ASN A 209 10.65 3.40 32.80
N SER A 210 10.46 4.70 32.55
CA SER A 210 11.38 5.63 31.88
C SER A 210 12.78 5.75 32.50
N GLY A 211 13.00 5.27 33.73
CA GLY A 211 14.32 5.32 34.38
C GLY A 211 15.42 4.48 33.72
N LYS A 212 15.11 3.69 32.69
CA LYS A 212 16.06 2.77 32.02
C LYS A 212 16.51 3.19 30.62
N SER A 213 15.83 4.15 29.97
CA SER A 213 16.17 4.56 28.60
C SER A 213 16.19 6.06 28.41
N THR A 214 17.14 6.52 27.60
CA THR A 214 17.26 7.94 27.23
C THR A 214 16.20 8.33 26.19
N ALA A 215 15.93 9.64 26.05
CA ALA A 215 15.03 10.15 25.00
C ALA A 215 15.47 9.70 23.60
N MET A 216 16.78 9.70 23.35
CA MET A 216 17.37 9.25 22.10
C MET A 216 17.12 7.75 21.85
N GLU A 217 17.36 6.90 22.83
CA GLU A 217 17.08 5.46 22.73
C GLU A 217 15.59 5.17 22.48
N THR A 218 14.71 5.89 23.17
CA THR A 218 13.26 5.76 22.95
C THR A 218 12.86 6.21 21.55
N ASN A 219 13.40 7.32 21.06
CA ASN A 219 13.13 7.80 19.70
C ASN A 219 13.61 6.80 18.63
N ILE A 220 14.79 6.19 18.79
CA ILE A 220 15.29 5.14 17.88
C ILE A 220 14.29 3.98 17.80
N GLN A 221 13.87 3.46 18.96
CA GLN A 221 12.91 2.36 19.03
C GLN A 221 11.54 2.75 18.45
N ALA A 222 11.11 3.99 18.70
CA ALA A 222 9.87 4.53 18.15
C ALA A 222 9.92 4.65 16.62
N LEU A 223 11.04 5.07 16.05
CA LEU A 223 11.23 5.17 14.60
C LEU A 223 11.27 3.80 13.90
N GLU A 224 11.91 2.80 14.52
CA GLU A 224 11.86 1.40 14.06
C GLU A 224 10.43 0.88 14.00
N GLU A 225 9.67 1.09 15.08
CA GLU A 225 8.28 0.66 15.17
C GLU A 225 7.35 1.47 14.27
N LEU A 226 7.60 2.78 14.14
CA LEU A 226 6.90 3.66 13.21
C LEU A 226 7.02 3.16 11.77
N ALA A 227 8.25 2.91 11.30
CA ALA A 227 8.51 2.43 9.95
C ALA A 227 7.77 1.10 9.68
N ARG A 228 7.71 0.24 10.70
CA ARG A 228 6.93 -1.01 10.63
C ARG A 228 5.43 -0.75 10.58
N GLN A 229 4.89 0.10 11.44
CA GLN A 229 3.45 0.35 11.55
C GLN A 229 2.87 1.08 10.34
N ILE A 230 3.56 2.08 9.78
CA ILE A 230 3.06 2.78 8.58
C ILE A 230 2.95 1.83 7.39
N ARG A 231 3.85 0.84 7.30
CA ARG A 231 3.85 -0.19 6.28
C ARG A 231 2.75 -1.23 6.51
N LEU A 232 2.69 -1.83 7.71
CA LEU A 232 1.70 -2.85 8.05
C LEU A 232 0.25 -2.34 8.02
N ARG A 233 0.03 -1.07 8.40
CA ARG A 233 -1.29 -0.46 8.38
C ARG A 233 -1.62 0.21 7.04
N SER A 234 -0.68 0.22 6.10
CA SER A 234 -0.79 0.95 4.83
C SER A 234 -1.14 2.44 5.02
N ILE A 235 -0.53 3.11 6.01
CA ILE A 235 -0.68 4.55 6.26
C ILE A 235 0.00 5.30 5.13
N SER A 236 -0.67 6.31 4.58
CA SER A 236 -0.16 7.08 3.44
C SER A 236 -0.60 8.54 3.52
N GLY A 237 0.02 9.38 2.69
CA GLY A 237 -0.15 10.83 2.73
C GLY A 237 0.84 11.48 3.69
N ILE A 238 0.42 12.60 4.27
CA ILE A 238 1.24 13.38 5.21
C ILE A 238 1.23 12.68 6.58
N ILE A 239 2.41 12.48 7.14
CA ILE A 239 2.63 11.89 8.46
C ILE A 239 3.52 12.83 9.26
N ILE A 240 3.06 13.22 10.44
CA ILE A 240 3.76 14.11 11.37
C ILE A 240 4.06 13.33 12.64
N VAL A 241 5.33 13.33 13.07
CA VAL A 241 5.78 12.57 14.24
C VAL A 241 6.32 13.53 15.29
N ASP A 242 5.74 13.51 16.49
CA ASP A 242 6.20 14.24 17.67
C ASP A 242 7.17 13.34 18.46
N LEU A 243 8.46 13.61 18.30
CA LEU A 243 9.55 12.86 18.95
C LEU A 243 9.87 13.47 20.32
N LEU A 244 10.46 12.67 21.22
CA LEU A 244 10.99 13.20 22.47
C LEU A 244 12.10 14.21 22.18
N LYS A 245 12.15 15.29 22.97
CA LYS A 245 13.14 16.35 22.78
C LYS A 245 14.57 15.84 22.96
N VAL A 246 15.39 16.11 21.95
CA VAL A 246 16.82 15.78 21.88
C VAL A 246 17.59 16.98 21.32
N SER A 247 18.92 16.92 21.29
CA SER A 247 19.76 17.95 20.69
C SER A 247 19.59 18.01 19.16
N LYS A 248 20.05 19.10 18.53
CA LYS A 248 19.98 19.25 17.05
C LYS A 248 20.83 18.22 16.29
N ASP A 249 21.94 17.78 16.88
CA ASP A 249 22.77 16.73 16.28
C ASP A 249 22.07 15.37 16.34
N GLU A 250 21.36 15.09 17.44
CA GLU A 250 20.54 13.88 17.59
C GLU A 250 19.32 13.90 16.67
N GLU A 251 18.63 15.04 16.50
CA GLU A 251 17.55 15.21 15.52
C GLU A 251 18.02 14.81 14.10
N LYS A 252 19.20 15.28 13.69
CA LYS A 252 19.79 14.91 12.40
C LYS A 252 20.04 13.40 12.29
N HIS A 253 20.56 12.78 13.35
CA HIS A 253 20.78 11.34 13.37
C HIS A 253 19.46 10.54 13.27
N LEU A 254 18.41 10.98 13.97
CA LEU A 254 17.08 10.37 13.90
C LEU A 254 16.48 10.45 12.50
N MET A 255 16.68 11.57 11.80
CA MET A 255 16.27 11.73 10.41
C MET A 255 17.02 10.77 9.48
N GLU A 256 18.35 10.69 9.59
CA GLU A 256 19.17 9.77 8.78
C GLU A 256 18.79 8.30 9.03
N LEU A 257 18.53 7.95 10.30
CA LEU A 257 18.02 6.64 10.69
C LEU A 257 16.68 6.34 10.02
N PHE A 258 15.72 7.27 10.08
CA PHE A 258 14.40 7.02 9.49
C PHE A 258 14.47 6.91 7.96
N VAL A 259 15.33 7.69 7.29
CA VAL A 259 15.61 7.51 5.85
C VAL A 259 16.13 6.10 5.59
N ALA A 260 17.06 5.58 6.39
CA ALA A 260 17.57 4.21 6.22
C ALA A 260 16.48 3.14 6.45
N LEU A 261 15.66 3.29 7.49
CA LEU A 261 14.54 2.38 7.80
C LEU A 261 13.50 2.37 6.68
N SER A 262 13.22 3.53 6.08
CA SER A 262 12.20 3.69 5.03
C SER A 262 12.54 2.97 3.72
N LYS A 263 13.80 2.58 3.49
CA LYS A 263 14.23 1.83 2.30
C LYS A 263 13.61 0.44 2.19
N GLN A 264 13.12 -0.11 3.31
CA GLN A 264 12.43 -1.40 3.36
C GLN A 264 10.93 -1.28 3.05
N ASP A 265 10.43 -0.05 2.83
CA ASP A 265 9.03 0.17 2.50
C ASP A 265 8.77 -0.06 1.02
N TYR A 266 7.71 -0.80 0.71
CA TYR A 266 7.28 -1.01 -0.68
C TYR A 266 6.72 0.25 -1.33
N ALA A 267 6.32 1.26 -0.54
CA ALA A 267 5.90 2.57 -1.02
C ALA A 267 7.05 3.57 -0.93
N THR A 268 7.06 4.56 -1.81
CA THR A 268 7.98 5.68 -1.70
C THR A 268 7.69 6.49 -0.43
N VAL A 269 8.72 6.68 0.40
CA VAL A 269 8.69 7.48 1.62
C VAL A 269 9.68 8.62 1.46
N ASP A 270 9.17 9.86 1.54
CA ASP A 270 9.96 11.08 1.50
C ASP A 270 10.03 11.68 2.90
N VAL A 271 11.26 11.89 3.40
CA VAL A 271 11.51 12.54 4.70
C VAL A 271 11.88 14.00 4.43
N HIS A 272 11.03 14.93 4.87
CA HIS A 272 11.19 16.37 4.57
C HIS A 272 12.08 17.09 5.57
N GLY A 273 12.19 16.55 6.79
CA GLY A 273 13.05 17.07 7.85
C GLY A 273 12.32 17.19 9.18
N ILE A 274 12.95 17.90 10.12
CA ILE A 274 12.38 18.20 11.43
C ILE A 274 12.10 19.70 11.50
N THR A 275 10.88 20.07 11.86
CA THR A 275 10.45 21.46 11.97
C THR A 275 11.13 22.17 13.15
N ASN A 276 11.01 23.50 13.19
CA ASN A 276 11.45 24.29 14.35
C ASN A 276 10.73 23.91 15.66
N LEU A 277 9.55 23.27 15.56
CA LEU A 277 8.79 22.77 16.70
C LEU A 277 9.26 21.38 17.18
N GLY A 278 10.16 20.71 16.45
CA GLY A 278 10.64 19.36 16.76
C GLY A 278 9.83 18.23 16.11
N LEU A 279 8.91 18.55 15.20
CA LEU A 279 8.09 17.56 14.50
C LEU A 279 8.81 17.02 13.26
N LEU A 280 8.93 15.70 13.12
CA LEU A 280 9.44 15.05 11.92
C LEU A 280 8.33 14.96 10.85
N GLU A 281 8.61 15.47 9.66
CA GLU A 281 7.66 15.54 8.54
C GLU A 281 8.00 14.49 7.48
N ILE A 282 7.02 13.63 7.18
CA ILE A 282 7.17 12.53 6.23
C ILE A 282 5.98 12.54 5.27
N THR A 283 6.21 12.16 4.01
CA THR A 283 5.16 11.79 3.07
C THR A 283 5.36 10.36 2.61
N ARG A 284 4.30 9.55 2.65
CA ARG A 284 4.31 8.18 2.13
C ARG A 284 3.31 8.02 0.99
N SER A 285 3.78 7.53 -0.15
CA SER A 285 2.92 7.31 -1.32
C SER A 285 1.83 6.27 -1.02
N ARG A 286 0.63 6.51 -1.54
CA ARG A 286 -0.49 5.59 -1.37
C ARG A 286 -0.42 4.47 -2.39
N MET A 287 -0.09 3.26 -1.93
CA MET A 287 -0.10 2.03 -2.72
C MET A 287 -1.38 1.21 -2.48
N PHE A 288 -1.78 1.05 -1.21
CA PHE A 288 -2.89 0.18 -0.82
C PHE A 288 -3.96 0.91 -0.02
N ALA A 289 -5.11 0.26 0.15
CA ALA A 289 -6.10 0.71 1.10
C ALA A 289 -5.53 0.56 2.52
N PRO A 290 -5.67 1.58 3.38
CA PRO A 290 -5.29 1.44 4.78
C PRO A 290 -6.16 0.37 5.44
N LEU A 291 -5.61 -0.29 6.45
CA LEU A 291 -6.40 -1.08 7.40
C LEU A 291 -7.20 -0.11 8.27
N LYS A 292 -8.29 0.43 7.71
CA LYS A 292 -9.29 1.23 8.43
C LYS A 292 -10.52 0.37 8.62
N ILE A 293 -10.88 0.16 9.88
CA ILE A 293 -12.16 -0.43 10.26
C ILE A 293 -12.88 0.71 10.98
N ASN A 294 -13.97 1.16 10.37
CA ASN A 294 -14.80 2.24 10.91
C ASN A 294 -15.48 1.81 12.21
#